data_AF-A0AAP0IAY3-F1
#
_entry.id   AF-A0AAP0IAY3-F1
#
_cell.length_a   1.000
_cell.length_b   1.000
_cell.length_c   1.000
_cell.angle_alpha   90.00
_cell.angle_beta   90.00
_cell.angle_gamma   90.00
#
_symmetry.space_group_name_H-M   'P 1'
#
loop_
_entity.id
_entity.type
_entity.pdbx_description
1 polymer ?
#
loop_
_entity_poly.entity_id
_entity_poly.type
_entity_poly.pdbx_seq_one_letter_code
_entity_poly.pdbx_strand_id
1 'polypeptide(L)'
;MGAIGWYGPLIDLCEATSHVGDYVQLLVFVHRTRPFQKFKSLKGSLSRTDIQVGDNTRLFFNVTLWKKEMGSMVKAGDVVLLQNVTIVKYGGIIEAQSVLVSSLTTVVHSRQLLASEGINDQLAFPRVGETTKEKLKKLILWLQQDGLLLHQAQLLTCQKRQLVKNWKVNKEMKYQECISVSLVSSLTIS
;
A
#
# COMPACT_ATOMS: atom_id res chain seq x y z
N MET A 1 31.43 -9.84 -3.42
CA MET A 1 30.78 -10.16 -4.71
C MET A 1 29.31 -9.83 -4.58
N GLY A 2 28.84 -8.73 -5.19
CA GLY A 2 27.43 -8.34 -5.13
C GLY A 2 26.65 -9.18 -6.13
N ALA A 3 25.62 -9.89 -5.66
CA ALA A 3 24.66 -10.53 -6.54
C ALA A 3 24.03 -9.44 -7.41
N ILE A 4 24.23 -9.52 -8.73
CA ILE A 4 23.53 -8.71 -9.72
C ILE A 4 22.05 -9.04 -9.54
N GLY A 5 21.35 -8.20 -8.79
CA GLY A 5 19.94 -8.39 -8.52
C GLY A 5 19.17 -8.12 -9.80
N TRP A 6 18.71 -9.18 -10.46
CA TRP A 6 17.80 -9.14 -11.61
C TRP A 6 16.48 -8.40 -11.34
N TYR A 7 16.28 -7.92 -10.11
CA TYR A 7 15.03 -7.38 -9.58
C TYR A 7 15.00 -5.85 -9.39
N GLY A 8 16.14 -5.16 -9.62
CA GLY A 8 16.31 -3.74 -9.28
C GLY A 8 16.58 -3.50 -7.79
N PRO A 9 16.91 -2.26 -7.37
CA PRO A 9 17.16 -1.93 -5.97
C PRO A 9 15.87 -2.00 -5.14
N LEU A 10 15.99 -2.37 -3.86
CA LEU A 10 14.93 -2.17 -2.88
C LEU A 10 14.96 -0.71 -2.42
N ILE A 11 13.88 0.02 -2.67
CA ILE A 11 13.84 1.47 -2.42
C ILE A 11 12.84 1.84 -1.33
N ASP A 12 13.04 3.03 -0.75
CA ASP A 12 12.04 3.72 0.05
C ASP A 12 11.05 4.47 -0.86
N LEU A 13 9.78 4.55 -0.44
CA LEU A 13 8.74 5.19 -1.24
C LEU A 13 8.94 6.71 -1.43
N CYS A 14 9.72 7.36 -0.55
CA CYS A 14 10.15 8.75 -0.75
C CYS A 14 11.13 8.91 -1.93
N GLU A 15 11.94 7.88 -2.22
CA GLU A 15 12.95 7.90 -3.28
C GLU A 15 12.39 7.52 -4.66
N ALA A 16 11.11 7.15 -4.76
CA ALA A 16 10.51 6.69 -6.01
C ALA A 16 10.72 7.67 -7.18
N THR A 17 10.71 8.98 -6.93
CA THR A 17 10.90 10.00 -7.97
C THR A 17 12.28 9.91 -8.65
N SER A 18 13.31 9.47 -7.93
CA SER A 18 14.67 9.30 -8.44
C SER A 18 14.83 8.06 -9.33
N HIS A 19 13.82 7.19 -9.37
CA HIS A 19 13.82 5.90 -10.08
C HIS A 19 12.79 5.84 -11.21
N VAL A 20 12.31 6.98 -11.70
CA VAL A 20 11.35 7.02 -12.81
C VAL A 20 11.97 6.39 -14.06
N GLY A 21 11.28 5.39 -14.60
CA GLY A 21 11.75 4.59 -15.74
C GLY A 21 12.51 3.32 -15.37
N ASP A 22 12.94 3.19 -14.11
CA ASP A 22 13.70 2.03 -13.64
C ASP A 22 12.82 0.92 -13.06
N TYR A 23 13.36 -0.30 -13.06
CA TYR A 23 12.82 -1.40 -12.28
C TYR A 23 13.32 -1.34 -10.84
N VAL A 24 12.40 -1.49 -9.88
CA VAL A 24 12.69 -1.46 -8.45
C VAL A 24 11.96 -2.58 -7.70
N GLN A 25 12.33 -2.76 -6.44
CA GLN A 25 11.61 -3.57 -5.47
C GLN A 25 11.00 -2.67 -4.39
N LEU A 26 9.79 -3.01 -3.95
CA LEU A 26 9.05 -2.28 -2.91
C LEU A 26 8.63 -3.26 -1.82
N LEU A 27 8.95 -2.96 -0.57
CA LEU A 27 8.42 -3.66 0.61
C LEU A 27 7.49 -2.71 1.35
N VAL A 28 6.19 -3.00 1.31
CA VAL A 28 5.15 -2.03 1.66
C VAL A 28 3.97 -2.67 2.38
N PHE A 29 3.29 -1.88 3.20
CA PHE A 29 2.01 -2.23 3.81
C PHE A 29 0.86 -1.84 2.87
N VAL A 30 -0.13 -2.72 2.73
CA VAL A 30 -1.30 -2.48 1.86
C VAL A 30 -2.43 -1.87 2.67
N HIS A 31 -2.71 -0.58 2.45
CA HIS A 31 -3.85 0.10 3.07
C HIS A 31 -5.16 -0.32 2.44
N ARG A 32 -5.22 -0.28 1.11
CA ARG A 32 -6.48 -0.49 0.36
C ARG A 32 -6.20 -1.19 -0.94
N THR A 33 -7.14 -2.04 -1.31
CA THR A 33 -7.20 -2.66 -2.62
C THR A 33 -8.46 -2.15 -3.31
N ARG A 34 -8.33 -1.53 -4.48
CA ARG A 34 -9.48 -1.17 -5.31
C ARG A 34 -9.79 -2.33 -6.24
N PRO A 35 -11.07 -2.71 -6.36
CA PRO A 35 -11.44 -3.94 -7.02
C PRO A 35 -11.04 -3.91 -8.49
N PHE A 36 -10.72 -5.12 -8.93
CA PHE A 36 -10.34 -5.57 -10.25
C PHE A 36 -11.19 -4.98 -11.40
N GLN A 37 -10.55 -4.20 -12.27
CA GLN A 37 -11.14 -3.67 -13.49
C GLN A 37 -10.77 -4.56 -14.69
N LYS A 38 -11.76 -5.12 -15.38
CA LYS A 38 -11.57 -5.86 -16.62
C LYS A 38 -11.65 -4.90 -17.81
N PHE A 39 -10.60 -4.86 -18.61
CA PHE A 39 -10.58 -4.17 -19.89
C PHE A 39 -10.70 -5.19 -21.01
N LYS A 40 -11.70 -5.03 -21.87
CA LYS A 40 -11.78 -5.80 -23.12
C LYS A 40 -10.82 -5.17 -24.13
N SER A 41 -9.88 -5.97 -24.62
CA SER A 41 -8.97 -5.62 -25.72
C SER A 41 -9.23 -6.55 -26.90
N LEU A 42 -8.87 -6.09 -28.12
CA LEU A 42 -8.92 -6.87 -29.35
C LEU A 42 -8.14 -8.21 -29.26
N LYS A 43 -7.15 -8.29 -28.36
CA LYS A 43 -6.31 -9.48 -28.13
C LYS A 43 -6.61 -10.23 -26.82
N GLY A 44 -7.67 -9.90 -26.10
CA GLY A 44 -8.07 -10.59 -24.85
C GLY A 44 -8.53 -9.66 -23.73
N SER A 45 -8.71 -10.20 -22.52
CA SER A 45 -9.09 -9.41 -21.34
C SER A 45 -7.88 -9.01 -20.52
N LEU A 46 -7.59 -7.72 -20.43
CA LEU A 46 -6.62 -7.18 -19.48
C LEU A 46 -7.30 -6.93 -18.14
N SER A 47 -6.54 -7.07 -17.06
CA SER A 47 -7.04 -6.95 -15.70
C SER A 47 -6.16 -6.01 -14.92
N ARG A 48 -6.77 -4.99 -14.30
CA ARG A 48 -6.06 -4.00 -13.49
C ARG A 48 -6.57 -4.05 -12.06
N THR A 49 -5.65 -4.06 -11.12
CA THR A 49 -5.93 -3.88 -9.69
C THR A 49 -5.07 -2.74 -9.18
N ASP A 50 -5.69 -1.69 -8.64
CA ASP A 50 -4.98 -0.59 -8.01
C ASP A 50 -4.91 -0.82 -6.50
N ILE A 51 -3.72 -0.72 -5.94
CA ILE A 51 -3.50 -0.81 -4.50
C ILE A 51 -2.91 0.50 -3.99
N GLN A 52 -3.34 0.90 -2.80
CA GLN A 52 -2.75 2.00 -2.06
C GLN A 52 -1.88 1.40 -0.96
N VAL A 53 -0.61 1.78 -0.96
CA VAL A 53 0.41 1.22 -0.07
C VAL A 53 1.17 2.32 0.66
N GLY A 54 1.87 1.93 1.72
CA GLY A 54 2.72 2.82 2.50
C GLY A 54 3.91 2.09 3.11
N ASP A 55 4.93 2.86 3.49
CA ASP A 55 6.07 2.41 4.28
C ASP A 55 6.44 3.47 5.33
N ASN A 56 7.51 3.23 6.07
CA ASN A 56 8.00 4.14 7.12
C ASN A 56 8.50 5.50 6.59
N THR A 57 8.55 5.72 5.28
CA THR A 57 8.99 6.98 4.65
C THR A 57 7.85 7.74 3.97
N ARG A 58 6.82 7.02 3.49
CA ARG A 58 5.68 7.62 2.80
C ARG A 58 4.40 6.83 3.09
N LEU A 59 3.41 7.53 3.66
CA LEU A 59 2.14 6.93 4.08
C LEU A 59 1.28 6.42 2.90
N PHE A 60 1.26 7.16 1.80
CA PHE A 60 0.41 6.84 0.66
C PHE A 60 1.18 6.90 -0.65
N PHE A 61 1.16 5.77 -1.35
CA PHE A 61 1.72 5.56 -2.67
C PHE A 61 0.81 4.64 -3.48
N ASN A 62 0.69 4.91 -4.78
CA ASN A 62 -0.18 4.14 -5.66
C ASN A 62 0.63 3.09 -6.40
N VAL A 63 0.10 1.87 -6.45
CA VAL A 63 0.67 0.80 -7.27
C VAL A 63 -0.44 0.19 -8.12
N THR A 64 -0.17 0.05 -9.42
CA THR A 64 -1.08 -0.60 -10.36
C THR A 64 -0.55 -1.98 -10.76
N LEU A 65 -1.37 -3.00 -10.51
CA LEU A 65 -1.10 -4.39 -10.86
C LEU A 65 -1.88 -4.77 -12.12
N TRP A 66 -1.16 -5.22 -13.15
CA TRP A 66 -1.70 -5.65 -14.46
C TRP A 66 -1.84 -7.17 -14.59
N LYS A 67 -1.39 -7.93 -13.58
CA LYS A 67 -1.53 -9.39 -13.54
C LYS A 67 -2.70 -9.79 -12.64
N LYS A 68 -3.68 -10.50 -13.22
CA LYS A 68 -4.88 -10.98 -12.51
C LYS A 68 -4.55 -11.77 -11.24
N GLU A 69 -3.55 -12.64 -11.31
CA GLU A 69 -3.10 -13.47 -10.19
C GLU A 69 -2.63 -12.60 -9.01
N MET A 70 -1.79 -11.59 -9.27
CA MET A 70 -1.28 -10.68 -8.23
C MET A 70 -2.42 -9.91 -7.56
N GLY A 71 -3.36 -9.40 -8.36
CA GLY A 71 -4.52 -8.67 -7.85
C GLY A 71 -5.42 -9.51 -6.96
N SER A 72 -5.45 -10.84 -7.15
CA SER A 72 -6.22 -11.77 -6.31
C SER A 72 -5.53 -12.17 -5.01
N MET A 73 -4.20 -12.10 -4.97
CA MET A 73 -3.40 -12.46 -3.79
C MET A 73 -3.33 -11.34 -2.75
N VAL A 74 -3.36 -10.08 -3.21
CA VAL A 74 -3.14 -8.90 -2.36
C VAL A 74 -4.40 -8.54 -1.56
N LYS A 75 -4.24 -8.35 -0.25
CA LYS A 75 -5.34 -7.93 0.65
C LYS A 75 -4.93 -6.71 1.46
N ALA A 76 -5.90 -5.89 1.82
CA ALA A 76 -5.67 -4.81 2.77
C ALA A 76 -5.24 -5.39 4.13
N GLY A 77 -4.25 -4.76 4.76
CA GLY A 77 -3.64 -5.20 6.01
C GLY A 77 -2.41 -6.11 5.84
N ASP A 78 -2.10 -6.56 4.63
CA ASP A 78 -0.92 -7.39 4.37
C ASP A 78 0.34 -6.52 4.16
N VAL A 79 1.50 -7.05 4.54
CA VAL A 79 2.82 -6.55 4.13
C VAL A 79 3.28 -7.36 2.94
N VAL A 80 3.62 -6.69 1.84
CA VAL A 80 3.94 -7.34 0.57
C VAL A 80 5.28 -6.86 0.02
N LEU A 81 6.01 -7.79 -0.59
CA LEU A 81 7.19 -7.52 -1.39
C LEU A 81 6.79 -7.58 -2.87
N LEU A 82 6.96 -6.45 -3.55
CA LEU A 82 6.82 -6.30 -4.99
C LEU A 82 8.21 -6.24 -5.60
N GLN A 83 8.46 -7.02 -6.65
CA GLN A 83 9.74 -7.01 -7.35
C GLN A 83 9.53 -6.77 -8.84
N ASN A 84 10.54 -6.18 -9.51
CA ASN A 84 10.46 -5.81 -10.92
C ASN A 84 9.27 -4.91 -11.23
N VAL A 85 8.95 -3.96 -10.36
CA VAL A 85 7.94 -2.93 -10.67
C VAL A 85 8.62 -1.72 -11.28
N THR A 86 7.98 -1.09 -12.26
CA THR A 86 8.50 0.12 -12.89
C THR A 86 7.91 1.34 -12.22
N ILE A 87 8.74 2.34 -11.90
CA ILE A 87 8.21 3.63 -11.47
C ILE A 87 7.87 4.47 -12.69
N VAL A 88 6.64 4.97 -12.75
CA VAL A 88 6.16 5.81 -13.84
C VAL A 88 5.69 7.16 -13.30
N LYS A 89 5.85 8.19 -14.13
CA LYS A 89 5.37 9.55 -13.86
C LYS A 89 4.37 9.95 -14.94
N TYR A 90 3.12 10.16 -14.55
CA TYR A 90 2.08 10.62 -15.48
C TYR A 90 1.34 11.81 -14.90
N GLY A 91 1.27 12.93 -15.64
CA GLY A 91 0.58 14.14 -15.17
C GLY A 91 1.10 14.68 -13.83
N GLY A 92 2.39 14.50 -13.54
CA GLY A 92 2.99 14.90 -12.26
C GLY A 92 2.80 13.91 -11.11
N ILE A 93 2.02 12.85 -11.30
CA ILE A 93 1.79 11.81 -10.30
C ILE A 93 2.81 10.69 -10.49
N ILE A 94 3.46 10.28 -9.40
CA ILE A 94 4.36 9.13 -9.35
C ILE A 94 3.57 7.91 -8.87
N GLU A 95 3.66 6.82 -9.61
CA GLU A 95 3.08 5.53 -9.26
C GLU A 95 4.03 4.39 -9.65
N ALA A 96 3.89 3.23 -9.01
CA ALA A 96 4.56 2.01 -9.48
C ALA A 96 3.60 1.15 -10.31
N GLN A 97 4.13 0.53 -11.34
CA GLN A 97 3.37 -0.31 -12.25
C GLN A 97 4.00 -1.70 -12.33
N SER A 98 3.19 -2.75 -12.20
CA SER A 98 3.68 -4.10 -12.49
C SER A 98 3.79 -4.30 -14.00
N VAL A 99 4.88 -4.92 -14.43
CA VAL A 99 5.11 -5.40 -15.81
C VAL A 99 4.99 -6.94 -15.85
N LEU A 100 5.21 -7.52 -17.03
CA LEU A 100 5.13 -8.98 -17.24
C LEU A 100 6.07 -9.79 -16.33
N VAL A 101 7.25 -9.24 -16.02
CA VAL A 101 8.28 -9.87 -15.20
C VAL A 101 8.16 -9.55 -13.71
N SER A 102 7.13 -8.81 -13.30
CA SER A 102 6.90 -8.50 -11.88
C SER A 102 6.54 -9.74 -11.08
N SER A 103 6.86 -9.72 -9.78
CA SER A 103 6.40 -10.70 -8.79
C SER A 103 5.78 -9.98 -7.58
N LEU A 104 4.83 -10.64 -6.94
CA LEU A 104 4.21 -10.19 -5.69
C LEU A 104 4.27 -11.34 -4.69
N THR A 105 4.84 -11.10 -3.51
CA THR A 105 4.90 -12.06 -2.42
C THR A 105 4.37 -11.42 -1.15
N THR A 106 3.40 -12.07 -0.49
CA THR A 106 2.96 -11.63 0.83
C THR A 106 3.99 -12.07 1.87
N VAL A 107 4.55 -11.09 2.58
CA VAL A 107 5.61 -11.26 3.57
C VAL A 107 4.99 -11.49 4.94
N VAL A 108 3.98 -10.69 5.31
CA VAL A 108 3.24 -10.85 6.56
C VAL A 108 1.77 -10.68 6.28
N HIS A 109 0.97 -11.64 6.74
CA HIS A 109 -0.48 -11.50 6.68
C HIS A 109 -1.03 -10.66 7.83
N SER A 110 -2.09 -9.90 7.58
CA SER A 110 -2.77 -9.07 8.59
C SER A 110 -3.04 -9.80 9.92
N ARG A 111 -3.42 -11.08 9.88
CA ARG A 111 -3.69 -11.90 11.08
C ARG A 111 -2.45 -12.17 11.94
N GLN A 112 -1.26 -12.20 11.34
CA GLN A 112 0.00 -12.44 12.06
C GLN A 112 0.53 -11.16 12.70
N LEU A 113 0.25 -9.99 12.14
CA LEU A 113 0.63 -8.70 12.73
C LEU A 113 -0.06 -8.42 14.08
N LEU A 114 -1.28 -8.95 14.27
CA LEU A 114 -2.08 -8.76 15.48
C LEU A 114 -1.75 -9.74 16.62
N ALA A 115 -1.07 -10.85 16.33
CA ALA A 115 -0.77 -11.91 17.29
C ALA A 115 0.58 -11.69 17.99
N SER A 116 1.01 -10.43 18.14
CA SER A 116 2.39 -10.05 18.41
C SER A 116 2.90 -10.40 19.82
N GLU A 117 3.43 -11.60 19.97
CA GLU A 117 4.59 -11.87 20.83
C GLU A 117 5.53 -12.80 20.04
N GLY A 118 6.68 -12.29 19.54
CA GLY A 118 7.73 -13.15 18.97
C GLY A 118 7.90 -13.17 17.43
N ILE A 119 7.33 -12.21 16.68
CA ILE A 119 7.47 -12.16 15.20
C ILE A 119 8.92 -11.95 14.75
N ASN A 120 9.81 -11.42 15.61
CA ASN A 120 11.22 -11.20 15.30
C ASN A 120 12.01 -12.50 15.05
N ASP A 121 11.61 -13.63 15.63
CA ASP A 121 12.37 -14.89 15.57
C ASP A 121 11.78 -15.92 14.60
N GLN A 122 10.51 -15.75 14.18
CA GLN A 122 9.81 -16.71 13.29
C GLN A 122 9.73 -16.28 11.81
N LEU A 123 10.16 -15.08 11.45
CA LEU A 123 10.27 -14.68 10.03
C LEU A 123 11.53 -15.31 9.43
N ALA A 124 11.53 -16.64 9.35
CA ALA A 124 12.45 -17.41 8.53
C ALA A 124 12.15 -17.07 7.06
N PHE A 125 12.74 -15.99 6.59
CA PHE A 125 12.93 -15.73 5.17
C PHE A 125 14.31 -16.26 4.75
N PRO A 126 14.46 -17.56 4.44
CA PRO A 126 15.76 -18.16 4.14
C PRO A 126 16.41 -17.62 2.85
N ARG A 127 15.73 -16.74 2.09
CA ARG A 127 16.20 -16.21 0.79
C ARG A 127 16.18 -14.69 0.66
N VAL A 128 15.92 -13.97 1.76
CA VAL A 128 15.75 -12.52 1.73
C VAL A 128 17.01 -11.84 2.26
N GLY A 129 17.56 -10.90 1.48
CA GLY A 129 18.79 -10.17 1.82
C GLY A 129 18.63 -9.33 3.08
N GLU A 130 19.76 -9.00 3.72
CA GLU A 130 19.80 -8.26 4.99
C GLU A 130 19.05 -6.92 4.91
N THR A 131 19.21 -6.21 3.79
CA THR A 131 18.54 -4.92 3.53
C THR A 131 17.01 -5.02 3.58
N THR A 132 16.45 -6.10 3.04
CA THR A 132 15.00 -6.33 3.08
C THR A 132 14.52 -6.67 4.48
N LYS A 133 15.31 -7.40 5.27
CA LYS A 133 14.99 -7.69 6.68
C LYS A 133 15.00 -6.42 7.53
N GLU A 134 16.00 -5.56 7.34
CA GLU A 134 16.08 -4.27 8.02
C GLU A 134 14.89 -3.38 7.66
N LYS A 135 14.55 -3.27 6.37
CA LYS A 135 13.37 -2.50 5.93
C LYS A 135 12.07 -3.10 6.50
N LEU A 136 11.95 -4.42 6.57
CA LEU A 136 10.80 -5.09 7.18
C LEU A 136 10.66 -4.73 8.66
N LYS A 137 11.76 -4.76 9.43
CA LYS A 137 11.78 -4.36 10.84
C LYS A 137 11.30 -2.92 11.01
N LYS A 138 11.83 -1.99 10.22
CA LYS A 138 11.41 -0.58 10.24
C LYS A 138 9.93 -0.42 9.92
N LEU A 139 9.43 -1.14 8.91
CA LEU A 139 8.03 -1.12 8.53
C LEU A 139 7.13 -1.68 9.63
N ILE A 140 7.49 -2.79 10.28
CA ILE A 140 6.73 -3.36 11.40
C ILE A 140 6.71 -2.40 12.59
N LEU A 141 7.85 -1.81 12.95
CA LEU A 141 7.92 -0.81 14.02
C LEU A 141 7.04 0.40 13.71
N TRP A 142 7.08 0.91 12.48
CA TRP A 142 6.19 1.99 12.02
C TRP A 142 4.71 1.59 12.11
N LEU A 143 4.35 0.36 11.74
CA LEU A 143 2.97 -0.13 11.87
C LEU A 143 2.51 -0.21 13.32
N GLN A 144 3.39 -0.57 14.25
CA GLN A 144 3.11 -0.66 15.68
C GLN A 144 2.98 0.73 16.33
N GLN A 145 3.81 1.69 15.92
CA GLN A 145 3.87 3.04 16.52
C GLN A 145 2.82 4.00 15.93
N ASP A 146 2.70 4.07 14.60
CA ASP A 146 1.85 5.04 13.89
C ASP A 146 0.71 4.37 13.10
N GLY A 147 0.94 3.15 12.60
CA GLY A 147 0.02 2.46 11.69
C GLY A 147 -1.29 1.98 12.33
N LEU A 148 -1.27 1.61 13.61
CA LEU A 148 -2.46 1.16 14.35
C LEU A 148 -3.50 2.28 14.54
N LEU A 149 -3.06 3.51 14.81
CA LEU A 149 -3.93 4.70 14.94
C LEU A 149 -4.70 4.98 13.63
N LEU A 150 -4.04 4.83 12.48
CA LEU A 150 -4.65 4.99 11.16
C LEU A 150 -5.51 3.79 10.75
N HIS A 151 -5.11 2.57 11.08
CA HIS A 151 -5.91 1.36 10.82
C HIS A 151 -7.23 1.38 11.60
N GLN A 152 -7.21 1.83 12.86
CA GLN A 152 -8.39 1.93 13.71
C GLN A 152 -9.34 3.06 13.24
N ALA A 153 -8.80 4.23 12.87
CA ALA A 153 -9.57 5.32 12.29
C ALA A 153 -10.17 4.97 10.91
N GLN A 154 -9.46 4.20 10.09
CA GLN A 154 -9.93 3.75 8.78
C GLN A 154 -10.97 2.62 8.85
N LEU A 155 -10.86 1.67 9.80
CA LEU A 155 -11.92 0.69 10.08
C LEU A 155 -13.24 1.38 10.46
N LEU A 156 -13.16 2.38 11.35
CA LEU A 156 -14.31 3.17 11.81
C LEU A 156 -14.95 3.99 10.68
N THR A 157 -14.15 4.56 9.78
CA THR A 157 -14.68 5.27 8.59
C THR A 157 -15.19 4.32 7.51
N CYS A 158 -14.68 3.09 7.41
CA CYS A 158 -15.13 2.10 6.44
C CYS A 158 -16.52 1.54 6.79
N GLN A 159 -16.80 1.30 8.08
CA GLN A 159 -18.17 0.99 8.54
C GLN A 159 -19.15 2.11 8.22
N LYS A 160 -18.75 3.39 8.42
CA LYS A 160 -19.62 4.53 8.09
C LYS A 160 -19.81 4.75 6.58
N ARG A 161 -18.80 4.48 5.73
CA ARG A 161 -18.89 4.67 4.26
C ARG A 161 -19.60 3.53 3.53
N GLN A 162 -19.71 2.33 4.10
CA GLN A 162 -20.52 1.27 3.49
C GLN A 162 -22.03 1.57 3.52
N LEU A 163 -22.49 2.53 4.33
CA LEU A 163 -23.91 2.85 4.50
C LEU A 163 -24.42 4.03 3.66
N VAL A 164 -23.63 4.59 2.73
CA VAL A 164 -24.12 5.67 1.85
C VAL A 164 -23.96 5.27 0.38
N LYS A 165 -24.77 4.31 -0.05
CA LYS A 165 -25.17 4.18 -1.45
C LYS A 165 -26.19 5.27 -1.74
N ASN A 166 -25.75 6.36 -2.35
CA ASN A 166 -26.60 7.21 -3.21
C ASN A 166 -25.70 8.03 -4.13
N TRP A 167 -25.45 7.49 -5.32
CA TRP A 167 -24.78 8.20 -6.40
C TRP A 167 -25.80 9.07 -7.11
N LYS A 168 -25.71 10.40 -6.95
CA LYS A 168 -26.18 11.35 -7.97
C LYS A 168 -25.16 12.47 -8.14
N VAL A 169 -25.08 12.88 -9.39
CA VAL A 169 -24.00 13.62 -10.06
C VAL A 169 -23.94 15.10 -9.67
N ASN A 170 -22.70 15.56 -9.53
CA ASN A 170 -22.15 16.91 -9.74
C ASN A 170 -22.69 18.11 -8.93
N LYS A 171 -21.79 18.75 -8.17
CA LYS A 171 -21.44 20.17 -8.28
C LYS A 171 -20.18 20.45 -7.45
N GLU A 172 -19.30 21.29 -7.99
CA GLU A 172 -18.09 21.80 -7.32
C GLU A 172 -18.40 22.25 -5.89
N MET A 173 -17.57 21.84 -4.93
CA MET A 173 -17.56 22.45 -3.61
C MET A 173 -16.13 22.80 -3.21
N LYS A 174 -15.96 24.10 -2.97
CA LYS A 174 -14.83 24.77 -2.36
C LYS A 174 -14.39 24.00 -1.10
N TYR A 175 -13.08 23.85 -0.93
CA TYR A 175 -12.48 23.41 0.31
C TYR A 175 -12.82 24.43 1.39
N GLN A 176 -13.73 24.09 2.29
CA GLN A 176 -13.94 24.82 3.53
C GLN A 176 -13.31 24.02 4.66
N GLU A 177 -12.37 24.67 5.32
CA GLU A 177 -11.53 24.14 6.40
C GLU A 177 -12.39 23.48 7.48
N CYS A 178 -12.16 22.18 7.70
CA CYS A 178 -12.80 21.47 8.81
C CYS A 178 -12.16 21.94 10.13
N ILE A 179 -12.93 22.74 10.88
CA ILE A 179 -12.60 23.09 12.26
C ILE A 179 -12.66 21.82 13.12
N SER A 180 -11.61 21.65 13.92
CA SER A 180 -11.36 20.52 14.82
C SER A 180 -12.50 20.26 15.81
N VAL A 181 -12.75 18.98 16.11
CA VAL A 181 -13.84 18.48 16.98
C VAL A 181 -13.55 18.71 18.48
N SER A 182 -12.73 19.71 18.83
CA SER A 182 -12.45 20.10 20.22
C SER A 182 -13.50 21.03 20.83
N LEU A 183 -14.49 21.50 20.04
CA LEU A 183 -15.50 22.47 20.49
C LEU A 183 -16.79 21.85 21.07
N VAL A 184 -16.93 20.53 21.11
CA VAL A 184 -18.16 19.86 21.61
C VAL A 184 -18.00 19.37 23.07
N SER A 185 -16.82 19.51 23.67
CA SER A 185 -16.54 19.03 25.03
C SER A 185 -16.92 20.00 26.15
N SER A 186 -17.39 21.22 25.84
CA SER A 186 -17.62 22.27 26.84
C SER A 186 -19.08 22.68 27.03
N LEU A 187 -20.05 21.85 26.63
CA LEU A 187 -21.47 22.07 26.95
C LEU A 187 -22.02 20.94 27.83
N THR A 188 -21.39 20.78 28.98
CA THR A 188 -22.01 20.28 30.20
C THR A 188 -21.58 21.19 31.33
N ILE A 189 -22.49 21.48 32.28
CA ILE A 189 -22.51 22.51 33.33
C ILE A 189 -23.35 23.72 32.88
N SER A 190 -24.46 24.11 33.52
CA SER A 190 -25.10 23.69 34.77
C SER A 190 -26.59 24.03 34.70
#